data_AF-A0A812CC58-F1
#
_entry.id   AF-A0A812CC58-F1
#
_cell.length_a   1.000
_cell.length_b   1.000
_cell.length_c   1.000
_cell.angle_alpha   90.00
_cell.angle_beta   90.00
_cell.angle_gamma   90.00
#
_symmetry.space_group_name_H-M   'P 1'
#
loop_
_entity.id
_entity.type
_entity.pdbx_description
1 polymer ?
#
loop_
_entity_poly.entity_id
_entity_poly.type
_entity_poly.pdbx_seq_one_letter_code
_entity_poly.pdbx_strand_id
1 'polypeptide(L)'
;MKTTLLSFPFFLALAIGYVQSNVENCYKEDKHDRRFSISPGNYDPLQMTIITCTTACGELNQKYAALTYGKFCFCGNNDPDDAKKTTSGCTTPCSGDSNQMCGDSEHISVYKSAQHFTDLTLSVKSHNNFEVIFEAMAEPESIIVDYQMDYGEGNSRTQKNASDLFTKHYVLPGNFAATLYASGRNNTAPEVQASTLVSVNFPVTNMSVNCPKVTASHEEMECLVTLVDGSSLIVTSDMGDGQGPQNYTIADATRFVAGPEIPSTSTSQGTTTDGFYIMPSAEFQWEGVTVAWEIFATKAGTINLLILKPVCSNEYCYTSRTCGTCHPGMAYKCGQQLFNTATGMCGNSTVPRYTESSLLVTYSIVDKINS
;
A
#
# COMPACT_ATOMS: atom_id res chain seq x y z
N MET A 1 -55.97 -2.59 16.75
CA MET A 1 -55.91 -3.95 17.32
C MET A 1 -54.66 -4.61 16.73
N LYS A 2 -53.69 -4.92 17.61
CA LYS A 2 -52.41 -5.64 17.41
C LYS A 2 -51.28 -4.95 16.62
N THR A 3 -50.53 -4.18 17.39
CA THR A 3 -49.05 -4.13 17.48
C THR A 3 -48.39 -5.52 17.39
N THR A 4 -47.28 -5.63 16.65
CA THR A 4 -46.16 -6.54 16.99
C THR A 4 -44.83 -5.93 16.52
N LEU A 5 -44.01 -5.56 17.49
CA LEU A 5 -42.57 -5.28 17.39
C LEU A 5 -41.81 -6.60 17.28
N LEU A 6 -40.82 -6.70 16.41
CA LEU A 6 -39.73 -7.68 16.56
C LEU A 6 -38.38 -6.97 16.37
N SER A 7 -37.66 -6.95 17.49
CA SER A 7 -36.34 -6.39 17.75
C SER A 7 -35.24 -7.17 17.04
N PHE A 8 -34.34 -6.47 16.34
CA PHE A 8 -33.03 -6.98 15.95
C PHE A 8 -32.10 -6.95 17.19
N PRO A 9 -31.45 -8.06 17.58
CA PRO A 9 -30.38 -7.98 18.55
C PRO A 9 -29.10 -7.53 17.84
N PHE A 10 -28.59 -6.41 18.35
CA PHE A 10 -27.21 -5.97 18.25
C PHE A 10 -26.30 -7.08 18.78
N PHE A 11 -25.45 -7.68 17.94
CA PHE A 11 -24.30 -8.45 18.40
C PHE A 11 -23.02 -7.81 17.88
N LEU A 12 -22.42 -7.03 18.78
CA LEU A 12 -21.00 -6.72 18.79
C LEU A 12 -20.27 -8.01 19.20
N ALA A 13 -19.49 -8.59 18.30
CA ALA A 13 -18.49 -9.60 18.65
C ALA A 13 -17.28 -9.45 17.73
N LEU A 14 -16.31 -8.66 18.22
CA LEU A 14 -14.91 -8.75 17.82
C LEU A 14 -14.37 -10.07 18.36
N ALA A 15 -14.14 -11.02 17.46
CA ALA A 15 -13.16 -12.08 17.60
C ALA A 15 -12.80 -12.55 16.19
N ILE A 16 -11.67 -12.08 15.68
CA ILE A 16 -11.02 -12.66 14.51
C ILE A 16 -10.51 -14.02 14.97
N GLY A 17 -11.24 -15.07 14.63
CA GLY A 17 -10.89 -16.46 14.90
C GLY A 17 -11.30 -17.29 13.71
N TYR A 18 -10.31 -17.64 12.88
CA TYR A 18 -10.43 -18.39 11.64
C TYR A 18 -11.18 -19.71 11.81
N VAL A 19 -12.21 -19.95 10.97
CA VAL A 19 -12.73 -21.30 10.72
C VAL A 19 -12.24 -21.71 9.34
N GLN A 20 -11.08 -22.36 9.29
CA GLN A 20 -10.88 -23.33 8.22
C GLN A 20 -11.80 -24.50 8.54
N SER A 21 -12.61 -24.92 7.58
CA SER A 21 -13.32 -26.20 7.62
C SER A 21 -12.31 -27.36 7.48
N ASN A 22 -11.32 -27.43 8.37
CA ASN A 22 -10.59 -28.65 8.62
C ASN A 22 -11.52 -29.47 9.50
N VAL A 23 -12.24 -30.42 8.90
CA VAL A 23 -13.13 -31.31 9.64
C VAL A 23 -12.29 -32.00 10.70
N GLU A 24 -12.43 -31.57 11.97
CA GLU A 24 -11.85 -32.25 13.11
C GLU A 24 -12.45 -33.64 13.14
N ASN A 25 -11.59 -34.65 13.06
CA ASN A 25 -12.00 -36.01 13.28
C ASN A 25 -11.17 -36.56 14.44
N CYS A 26 -11.86 -37.06 15.46
CA CYS A 26 -11.25 -37.63 16.66
C CYS A 26 -11.03 -39.14 16.46
N TYR A 27 -9.82 -39.61 16.77
CA TYR A 27 -9.46 -41.02 16.64
C TYR A 27 -8.81 -41.54 17.91
N LYS A 28 -9.14 -42.78 18.28
CA LYS A 28 -8.44 -43.48 19.36
C LYS A 28 -6.98 -43.73 18.98
N GLU A 29 -6.05 -43.30 19.82
CA GLU A 29 -4.62 -43.43 19.60
C GLU A 29 -4.12 -44.79 20.13
N ASP A 30 -3.31 -45.49 19.32
CA ASP A 30 -2.48 -46.59 19.82
C ASP A 30 -1.04 -46.07 19.97
N LYS A 31 -0.57 -46.00 21.22
CA LYS A 31 0.77 -45.47 21.53
C LYS A 31 1.89 -46.42 21.14
N HIS A 32 1.61 -47.72 20.97
CA HIS A 32 2.60 -48.73 20.57
C HIS A 32 2.73 -48.83 19.05
N ASP A 33 1.70 -48.45 18.31
CA ASP A 33 1.67 -48.40 16.84
C ASP A 33 1.07 -47.07 16.37
N ARG A 34 1.87 -46.00 16.51
CA ARG A 34 1.42 -44.65 16.17
C ARG A 34 1.37 -44.47 14.66
N ARG A 35 0.17 -44.14 14.18
CA ARG A 35 -0.07 -43.81 12.77
C ARG A 35 0.55 -42.49 12.33
N PHE A 36 0.59 -41.51 13.24
CA PHE A 36 1.26 -40.21 13.08
C PHE A 36 2.40 -40.15 14.09
N SER A 37 3.64 -40.21 13.60
CA SER A 37 4.84 -40.38 14.44
C SER A 37 5.92 -39.34 14.21
N ILE A 38 5.75 -38.48 13.21
CA ILE A 38 6.73 -37.43 12.88
C ILE A 38 6.42 -36.22 13.74
N SER A 39 7.32 -35.82 14.64
CA SER A 39 7.20 -34.54 15.32
C SER A 39 7.77 -33.45 14.41
N PRO A 40 7.03 -32.37 14.10
CA PRO A 40 7.55 -31.33 13.21
C PRO A 40 8.65 -30.48 13.85
N GLY A 41 8.76 -30.49 15.18
CA GLY A 41 9.69 -29.63 15.92
C GLY A 41 9.34 -28.14 15.79
N ASN A 42 10.19 -27.28 16.35
CA ASN A 42 10.10 -25.82 16.22
C ASN A 42 8.74 -25.18 16.61
N TYR A 43 8.00 -25.81 17.53
CA TYR A 43 6.80 -25.24 18.15
C TYR A 43 6.96 -25.20 19.67
N ASP A 44 6.27 -24.26 20.33
CA ASP A 44 6.18 -24.21 21.79
C ASP A 44 4.97 -25.03 22.28
N PRO A 45 5.17 -26.14 23.03
CA PRO A 45 4.07 -26.91 23.60
C PRO A 45 3.19 -26.11 24.57
N LEU A 46 3.66 -24.98 25.10
CA LEU A 46 2.86 -24.11 25.97
C LEU A 46 1.96 -23.17 25.18
N GLN A 47 2.16 -23.01 23.88
CA GLN A 47 1.41 -22.12 23.00
C GLN A 47 0.86 -22.86 21.78
N MET A 48 0.47 -24.14 21.95
CA MET A 48 -0.03 -24.97 20.87
C MET A 48 -1.41 -24.50 20.40
N THR A 49 -1.59 -24.38 19.09
CA THR A 49 -2.89 -24.18 18.43
C THR A 49 -3.03 -25.17 17.28
N ILE A 50 -4.26 -25.37 16.78
CA ILE A 50 -4.50 -26.19 15.59
C ILE A 50 -3.67 -25.66 14.42
N ILE A 51 -3.68 -24.34 14.20
CA ILE A 51 -2.95 -23.66 13.11
C ILE A 51 -1.46 -23.93 13.22
N THR A 52 -0.87 -23.80 14.40
CA THR A 52 0.56 -24.06 14.63
C THR A 52 0.94 -25.47 14.17
N CYS A 53 0.15 -26.48 14.56
CA CYS A 53 0.44 -27.86 14.19
C CYS A 53 0.20 -28.14 12.70
N THR A 54 -0.91 -27.67 12.13
CA THR A 54 -1.22 -27.88 10.71
C THR A 54 -0.22 -27.20 9.79
N THR A 55 0.28 -26.02 10.17
CA THR A 55 1.32 -25.30 9.41
C THR A 55 2.65 -26.03 9.50
N ALA A 56 3.09 -26.41 10.71
CA ALA A 56 4.35 -27.10 10.89
C ALA A 56 4.39 -28.47 10.16
N CYS A 57 3.28 -29.20 10.15
CA CYS A 57 3.16 -30.43 9.36
C CYS A 57 3.12 -30.16 7.84
N GLY A 58 2.54 -29.04 7.42
CA GLY A 58 2.52 -28.58 6.02
C GLY A 58 3.92 -28.26 5.50
N GLU A 59 4.74 -27.56 6.29
CA GLU A 59 6.14 -27.26 5.98
C GLU A 59 7.01 -28.53 5.81
N LEU A 60 6.66 -29.61 6.51
CA LEU A 60 7.29 -30.93 6.34
C LEU A 60 6.69 -31.76 5.19
N ASN A 61 5.83 -31.17 4.35
CA ASN A 61 5.11 -31.83 3.28
C ASN A 61 4.33 -33.08 3.75
N GLN A 62 3.80 -33.04 4.97
CA GLN A 62 2.97 -34.12 5.52
C GLN A 62 1.50 -33.82 5.28
N LYS A 63 0.70 -34.81 4.88
CA LYS A 63 -0.73 -34.63 4.55
C LYS A 63 -1.60 -34.28 5.76
N TYR A 64 -1.24 -34.79 6.94
CA TYR A 64 -2.06 -34.68 8.15
C TYR A 64 -1.24 -34.21 9.34
N ALA A 65 -1.95 -33.52 10.22
CA ALA A 65 -1.50 -33.08 11.54
C ALA A 65 -2.40 -33.72 12.61
N ALA A 66 -1.79 -34.24 13.67
CA ALA A 66 -2.45 -34.96 14.76
C ALA A 66 -2.03 -34.35 16.10
N LEU A 67 -3.01 -33.88 16.87
CA LEU A 67 -2.79 -33.23 18.16
C LEU A 67 -3.22 -34.13 19.31
N THR A 68 -2.41 -34.16 20.38
CA THR A 68 -2.66 -34.98 21.58
C THR A 68 -2.24 -34.23 22.85
N TYR A 69 -2.87 -34.59 23.99
CA TYR A 69 -2.63 -33.98 25.31
C TYR A 69 -2.76 -32.44 25.37
N GLY A 70 -3.43 -31.79 24.40
CA GLY A 70 -3.55 -30.33 24.36
C GLY A 70 -2.30 -29.58 23.88
N LYS A 71 -1.18 -30.27 23.64
CA LYS A 71 0.12 -29.60 23.45
C LYS A 71 1.11 -30.28 22.52
N PHE A 72 0.91 -31.55 22.19
CA PHE A 72 1.82 -32.29 21.33
C PHE A 72 1.26 -32.39 19.92
N CYS A 73 2.12 -32.12 18.96
CA CYS A 73 1.82 -32.18 17.53
C CYS A 73 2.63 -33.30 16.87
N PHE A 74 1.96 -34.09 16.04
CA PHE A 74 2.54 -35.13 15.21
C PHE A 74 2.02 -35.00 13.77
N CYS A 75 2.79 -35.47 12.81
CA CYS A 75 2.50 -35.40 11.40
C CYS A 75 2.56 -36.79 10.75
N GLY A 76 1.94 -36.93 9.59
CA GLY A 76 2.08 -38.12 8.77
C GLY A 76 1.32 -38.06 7.46
N ASN A 77 1.62 -39.03 6.59
CA ASN A 77 1.04 -39.14 5.25
C ASN A 77 -0.03 -40.24 5.12
N ASN A 78 -0.14 -41.12 6.11
CA ASN A 78 -1.14 -42.18 6.11
C ASN A 78 -2.52 -41.60 6.41
N ASP A 79 -3.52 -41.92 5.60
CA ASP A 79 -4.91 -41.54 5.85
C ASP A 79 -5.37 -42.02 7.23
N PRO A 80 -6.15 -41.27 8.00
CA PRO A 80 -6.65 -41.71 9.30
C PRO A 80 -7.35 -43.07 9.23
N ASP A 81 -7.25 -43.86 10.30
CA ASP A 81 -7.95 -45.14 10.37
C ASP A 81 -9.40 -44.92 10.81
N ASP A 82 -10.33 -44.92 9.85
CA ASP A 82 -11.75 -44.70 10.10
C ASP A 82 -12.35 -45.71 11.10
N ALA A 83 -11.76 -46.90 11.26
CA ALA A 83 -12.20 -47.87 12.27
C ALA A 83 -11.94 -47.38 13.71
N LYS A 84 -11.00 -46.44 13.89
CA LYS A 84 -10.67 -45.83 15.18
C LYS A 84 -11.37 -44.49 15.40
N LYS A 85 -12.19 -44.04 14.44
CA LYS A 85 -12.93 -42.78 14.52
C LYS A 85 -13.98 -42.85 15.63
N THR A 86 -14.08 -41.79 16.41
CA THR A 86 -14.99 -41.70 17.55
C THR A 86 -15.59 -40.31 17.66
N THR A 87 -16.79 -40.21 18.23
CA THR A 87 -17.42 -38.94 18.63
C THR A 87 -17.22 -38.63 20.11
N SER A 88 -16.66 -39.56 20.89
CA SER A 88 -16.30 -39.38 22.28
C SER A 88 -14.78 -39.35 22.43
N GLY A 89 -14.24 -38.28 23.01
CA GLY A 89 -12.81 -38.02 23.13
C GLY A 89 -12.43 -36.67 22.53
N CYS A 90 -11.14 -36.38 22.49
CA CYS A 90 -10.57 -35.13 22.00
C CYS A 90 -11.12 -33.90 22.73
N THR A 91 -11.14 -33.97 24.06
CA THR A 91 -11.76 -32.94 24.92
C THR A 91 -10.76 -32.01 25.61
N THR A 92 -9.45 -32.25 25.42
CA THR A 92 -8.42 -31.41 26.03
C THR A 92 -8.23 -30.14 25.21
N PRO A 93 -8.39 -28.95 25.82
CA PRO A 93 -8.15 -27.69 25.13
C PRO A 93 -6.69 -27.55 24.69
N CYS A 94 -6.46 -26.83 23.61
CA CYS A 94 -5.12 -26.47 23.15
C CYS A 94 -4.45 -25.52 24.15
N SER A 95 -3.15 -25.69 24.41
CA SER A 95 -2.42 -24.88 25.40
C SER A 95 -2.29 -23.40 25.03
N GLY A 96 -2.31 -23.07 23.74
CA GLY A 96 -2.28 -21.71 23.22
C GLY A 96 -3.65 -21.09 22.92
N ASP A 97 -4.73 -21.89 22.87
CA ASP A 97 -6.10 -21.41 22.66
C ASP A 97 -7.12 -22.37 23.28
N SER A 98 -7.72 -21.96 24.40
CA SER A 98 -8.68 -22.79 25.13
C SER A 98 -10.01 -23.01 24.40
N ASN A 99 -10.26 -22.32 23.29
CA ASN A 99 -11.46 -22.52 22.46
C ASN A 99 -11.28 -23.63 21.41
N GLN A 100 -10.06 -24.14 21.25
CA GLN A 100 -9.73 -25.20 20.31
C GLN A 100 -9.48 -26.52 21.06
N MET A 101 -9.86 -27.64 20.45
CA MET A 101 -9.64 -28.97 21.01
C MET A 101 -8.44 -29.67 20.34
N CYS A 102 -7.55 -30.23 21.16
CA CYS A 102 -6.24 -30.73 20.77
C CYS A 102 -6.00 -32.17 21.28
N GLY A 103 -6.94 -33.06 20.98
CA GLY A 103 -6.92 -34.46 21.42
C GLY A 103 -7.14 -34.63 22.92
N ASP A 104 -6.68 -35.74 23.48
CA ASP A 104 -6.59 -35.99 24.92
C ASP A 104 -5.52 -37.06 25.23
N SER A 105 -5.59 -37.74 26.38
CA SER A 105 -4.60 -38.76 26.74
C SER A 105 -4.74 -40.09 25.99
N GLU A 106 -5.89 -40.35 25.36
CA GLU A 106 -6.23 -41.58 24.65
C GLU A 106 -6.62 -41.35 23.19
N HIS A 107 -6.87 -40.10 22.79
CA HIS A 107 -7.34 -39.74 21.47
C HIS A 107 -6.51 -38.63 20.84
N ILE A 108 -6.45 -38.66 19.51
CA ILE A 108 -5.84 -37.63 18.68
C ILE A 108 -6.91 -36.88 17.88
N SER A 109 -6.84 -35.55 17.89
CA SER A 109 -7.58 -34.73 16.92
C SER A 109 -6.76 -34.66 15.64
N VAL A 110 -7.31 -35.14 14.52
CA VAL A 110 -6.60 -35.16 13.24
C VAL A 110 -7.20 -34.14 12.28
N TYR A 111 -6.32 -33.36 11.68
CA TYR A 111 -6.60 -32.30 10.72
C TYR A 111 -5.78 -32.52 9.46
N LYS A 112 -6.25 -31.98 8.33
CA LYS A 112 -5.38 -31.83 7.15
C LYS A 112 -4.33 -30.77 7.44
N SER A 113 -3.09 -31.01 7.02
CA SER A 113 -2.05 -29.99 7.11
C SER A 113 -2.37 -28.79 6.22
N ALA A 114 -1.81 -27.63 6.56
CA ALA A 114 -1.86 -26.47 5.68
C ALA A 114 -1.05 -26.76 4.41
N GLN A 115 -1.51 -26.23 3.28
CA GLN A 115 -0.69 -26.12 2.08
C GLN A 115 0.41 -25.06 2.33
N HIS A 116 1.50 -25.14 1.57
CA HIS A 116 2.64 -24.24 1.72
C HIS A 116 3.06 -23.70 0.36
N PHE A 117 3.37 -22.40 0.30
CA PHE A 117 3.90 -21.75 -0.89
C PHE A 117 5.38 -22.11 -1.08
N THR A 118 5.74 -22.74 -2.18
CA THR A 118 7.15 -23.04 -2.47
C THR A 118 7.87 -21.87 -3.11
N ASP A 119 7.13 -21.03 -3.84
CA ASP A 119 7.65 -19.82 -4.45
C ASP A 119 6.57 -18.74 -4.49
N LEU A 120 6.97 -17.50 -4.29
CA LEU A 120 6.15 -16.33 -4.50
C LEU A 120 7.04 -15.27 -5.14
N THR A 121 6.67 -14.82 -6.33
CA THR A 121 7.39 -13.76 -7.03
C THR A 121 6.49 -12.58 -7.32
N LEU A 122 7.10 -11.40 -7.27
CA LEU A 122 6.51 -10.14 -7.66
C LEU A 122 7.49 -9.43 -8.60
N SER A 123 7.04 -9.09 -9.80
CA SER A 123 7.83 -8.33 -10.78
C SER A 123 7.04 -7.17 -11.37
N VAL A 124 7.76 -6.17 -11.88
CA VAL A 124 7.20 -5.10 -12.70
C VAL A 124 7.08 -5.63 -14.13
N LYS A 125 5.84 -5.80 -14.60
CA LYS A 125 5.54 -6.25 -15.96
C LYS A 125 5.76 -5.15 -16.98
N SER A 126 5.28 -3.94 -16.67
CA SER A 126 5.47 -2.75 -17.50
C SER A 126 5.33 -1.49 -16.68
N HIS A 127 5.96 -0.42 -17.14
CA HIS A 127 5.90 0.89 -16.50
C HIS A 127 5.86 1.98 -17.56
N ASN A 128 4.98 2.97 -17.36
CA ASN A 128 4.87 4.15 -18.20
C ASN A 128 4.82 5.40 -17.31
N ASN A 129 5.98 6.02 -17.08
CA ASN A 129 6.20 7.22 -16.26
C ASN A 129 5.68 7.12 -14.82
N PHE A 130 4.36 7.15 -14.63
CA PHE A 130 3.67 7.10 -13.34
C PHE A 130 2.78 5.86 -13.16
N GLU A 131 2.37 5.17 -14.24
CA GLU A 131 1.58 3.92 -14.14
C GLU A 131 2.52 2.71 -14.17
N VAL A 132 2.44 1.87 -13.13
CA VAL A 132 3.21 0.63 -12.96
C VAL A 132 2.24 -0.54 -12.93
N ILE A 133 2.48 -1.52 -13.80
CA ILE A 133 1.74 -2.77 -13.87
C ILE A 133 2.63 -3.87 -13.31
N PHE A 134 2.13 -4.57 -12.31
CA PHE A 134 2.78 -5.68 -11.65
C PHE A 134 2.30 -7.01 -12.23
N GLU A 135 3.12 -8.04 -12.08
CA GLU A 135 2.73 -9.42 -12.25
C GLU A 135 3.22 -10.22 -11.04
N ALA A 136 2.44 -11.23 -10.66
CA ALA A 136 2.74 -12.09 -9.54
C ALA A 136 2.58 -13.54 -9.94
N MET A 137 3.46 -14.39 -9.44
CA MET A 137 3.36 -15.83 -9.58
C MET A 137 3.48 -16.46 -8.20
N ALA A 138 2.61 -17.44 -7.92
CA ALA A 138 2.61 -18.18 -6.68
C ALA A 138 2.56 -19.68 -6.98
N GLU A 139 3.45 -20.44 -6.36
CA GLU A 139 3.53 -21.89 -6.50
C GLU A 139 3.28 -22.57 -5.14
N PRO A 140 2.56 -23.70 -5.10
CA PRO A 140 1.89 -24.35 -6.23
C PRO A 140 0.59 -23.67 -6.66
N GLU A 141 0.26 -23.72 -7.96
CA GLU A 141 -1.03 -23.23 -8.51
C GLU A 141 -2.28 -23.88 -7.87
N SER A 142 -2.13 -25.00 -7.16
CA SER A 142 -3.22 -25.67 -6.43
C SER A 142 -3.73 -24.88 -5.23
N ILE A 143 -2.96 -23.91 -4.72
CA ILE A 143 -3.40 -23.04 -3.63
C ILE A 143 -4.25 -21.92 -4.23
N ILE A 144 -5.50 -21.83 -3.78
CA ILE A 144 -6.33 -20.65 -4.08
C ILE A 144 -5.82 -19.51 -3.20
N VAL A 145 -5.26 -18.47 -3.81
CA VAL A 145 -4.57 -17.38 -3.11
C VAL A 145 -5.47 -16.15 -2.96
N ASP A 146 -5.36 -15.49 -1.81
CA ASP A 146 -5.81 -14.12 -1.60
C ASP A 146 -4.59 -13.19 -1.51
N TYR A 147 -4.55 -12.17 -2.35
CA TYR A 147 -3.44 -11.23 -2.48
C TYR A 147 -3.74 -9.87 -1.83
N GLN A 148 -2.71 -9.25 -1.25
CA GLN A 148 -2.70 -7.85 -0.81
C GLN A 148 -1.39 -7.20 -1.25
N MET A 149 -1.39 -5.87 -1.40
CA MET A 149 -0.23 -5.10 -1.83
C MET A 149 0.03 -3.98 -0.83
N ASP A 150 1.31 -3.71 -0.63
CA ASP A 150 1.83 -2.45 -0.11
C ASP A 150 2.75 -1.86 -1.19
N TYR A 151 2.44 -0.67 -1.69
CA TYR A 151 3.17 -0.07 -2.80
C TYR A 151 4.44 0.70 -2.38
N GLY A 152 4.74 0.76 -1.08
CA GLY A 152 5.95 1.40 -0.55
C GLY A 152 5.86 2.92 -0.41
N GLU A 153 4.67 3.51 -0.55
CA GLU A 153 4.43 4.96 -0.43
C GLU A 153 4.14 5.42 1.02
N GLY A 154 4.30 4.52 2.01
CA GLY A 154 3.95 4.78 3.41
C GLY A 154 2.48 4.52 3.77
N ASN A 155 1.67 4.10 2.78
CA ASN A 155 0.28 3.71 2.97
C ASN A 155 0.17 2.30 3.59
N SER A 156 -0.95 2.00 4.26
CA SER A 156 -1.25 0.64 4.73
C SER A 156 -1.63 -0.30 3.57
N ARG A 157 -1.50 -1.62 3.80
CA ARG A 157 -1.84 -2.68 2.84
C ARG A 157 -3.24 -2.50 2.24
N THR A 158 -3.39 -2.84 0.97
CA THR A 158 -4.69 -2.88 0.28
C THR A 158 -5.63 -3.94 0.87
N GLN A 159 -6.91 -3.90 0.52
CA GLN A 159 -7.82 -5.01 0.76
C GLN A 159 -7.41 -6.27 -0.02
N LYS A 160 -7.77 -7.44 0.54
CA LYS A 160 -7.60 -8.73 -0.12
C LYS A 160 -8.33 -8.75 -1.46
N ASN A 161 -7.59 -9.07 -2.52
CA ASN A 161 -8.09 -9.19 -3.90
C ASN A 161 -8.83 -7.94 -4.40
N ALA A 162 -8.30 -6.75 -4.13
CA ALA A 162 -8.79 -5.52 -4.75
C ALA A 162 -8.78 -5.64 -6.29
N SER A 163 -9.72 -4.99 -6.99
CA SER A 163 -9.88 -5.09 -8.46
C SER A 163 -8.64 -4.71 -9.24
N ASP A 164 -7.94 -3.66 -8.80
CA ASP A 164 -6.80 -3.07 -9.49
C ASP A 164 -5.48 -3.34 -8.75
N LEU A 165 -5.41 -4.44 -8.02
CA LEU A 165 -4.30 -4.75 -7.12
C LEU A 165 -2.92 -4.70 -7.82
N PHE A 166 -2.87 -5.10 -9.09
CA PHE A 166 -1.64 -5.18 -9.87
C PHE A 166 -1.42 -3.97 -10.78
N THR A 167 -2.16 -2.87 -10.61
CA THR A 167 -1.94 -1.62 -11.35
C THR A 167 -1.88 -0.46 -10.37
N LYS A 168 -0.76 0.26 -10.35
CA LYS A 168 -0.52 1.39 -9.45
C LYS A 168 -0.13 2.63 -10.21
N HIS A 169 -0.77 3.75 -9.88
CA HIS A 169 -0.34 5.08 -10.28
C HIS A 169 0.40 5.73 -9.11
N TYR A 170 1.69 6.01 -9.29
CA TYR A 170 2.52 6.70 -8.31
C TYR A 170 2.36 8.20 -8.46
N VAL A 171 2.12 8.89 -7.33
CA VAL A 171 1.87 10.34 -7.32
C VAL A 171 3.16 11.15 -7.21
N LEU A 172 4.19 10.52 -6.63
CA LEU A 172 5.52 11.08 -6.41
C LEU A 172 6.58 10.25 -7.17
N PRO A 173 7.64 10.89 -7.70
CA PRO A 173 8.76 10.17 -8.25
C PRO A 173 9.61 9.59 -7.12
N GLY A 174 10.36 8.53 -7.40
CA GLY A 174 11.24 7.91 -6.43
C GLY A 174 11.41 6.41 -6.60
N ASN A 175 12.11 5.81 -5.64
CA ASN A 175 12.29 4.37 -5.57
C ASN A 175 11.41 3.82 -4.43
N PHE A 176 10.50 2.93 -4.79
CA PHE A 176 9.53 2.34 -3.87
C PHE A 176 9.76 0.83 -3.76
N ALA A 177 9.65 0.30 -2.54
CA ALA A 177 9.68 -1.14 -2.30
C ALA A 177 8.24 -1.67 -2.26
N ALA A 178 7.75 -2.13 -3.42
CA ALA A 178 6.43 -2.75 -3.48
C ALA A 178 6.48 -4.17 -2.93
N THR A 179 5.56 -4.51 -2.03
CA THR A 179 5.49 -5.81 -1.34
C THR A 179 4.13 -6.44 -1.54
N LEU A 180 4.13 -7.64 -2.10
CA LEU A 180 2.97 -8.52 -2.24
C LEU A 180 2.90 -9.43 -1.02
N TYR A 181 1.70 -9.57 -0.47
CA TYR A 181 1.35 -10.53 0.55
C TYR A 181 0.37 -11.54 -0.04
N ALA A 182 0.72 -12.82 0.00
CA ALA A 182 -0.09 -13.92 -0.49
C ALA A 182 -0.49 -14.81 0.68
N SER A 183 -1.79 -15.09 0.81
CA SER A 183 -2.31 -16.00 1.83
C SER A 183 -3.24 -17.02 1.19
N GLY A 184 -3.23 -18.27 1.67
CA GLY A 184 -4.20 -19.25 1.18
C GLY A 184 -5.61 -18.87 1.60
N ARG A 185 -6.56 -18.89 0.67
CA ARG A 185 -7.97 -18.60 0.93
C ARG A 185 -8.48 -19.50 2.06
N ASN A 186 -9.23 -18.91 2.98
CA ASN A 186 -9.72 -19.58 4.19
C ASN A 186 -8.61 -20.22 5.05
N ASN A 187 -7.40 -19.64 5.05
CA ASN A 187 -6.23 -20.17 5.77
C ASN A 187 -5.78 -21.55 5.34
N THR A 188 -6.04 -21.89 4.07
CA THR A 188 -5.48 -23.11 3.48
C THR A 188 -3.95 -23.10 3.42
N ALA A 189 -3.31 -21.94 3.43
CA ALA A 189 -1.88 -21.76 3.50
C ALA A 189 -1.52 -20.51 4.34
N PRO A 190 -0.40 -20.52 5.08
CA PRO A 190 0.09 -19.36 5.82
C PRO A 190 0.44 -18.20 4.87
N GLU A 191 0.47 -16.98 5.41
CA GLU A 191 0.87 -15.81 4.63
C GLU A 191 2.37 -15.82 4.34
N VAL A 192 2.72 -15.53 3.08
CA VAL A 192 4.09 -15.29 2.62
C VAL A 192 4.17 -13.95 1.89
N GLN A 193 5.37 -13.41 1.74
CA GLN A 193 5.57 -12.10 1.11
C GLN A 193 6.70 -12.12 0.09
N ALA A 194 6.57 -11.30 -0.96
CA ALA A 194 7.58 -11.06 -1.98
C ALA A 194 7.64 -9.56 -2.29
N SER A 195 8.85 -9.03 -2.50
CA SER A 195 9.05 -7.60 -2.72
C SER A 195 9.84 -7.34 -4.00
N THR A 196 9.55 -6.21 -4.64
CA THR A 196 10.29 -5.71 -5.81
C THR A 196 10.55 -4.21 -5.69
N LEU A 197 11.64 -3.75 -6.29
CA LEU A 197 11.97 -2.32 -6.34
C LEU A 197 11.36 -1.70 -7.59
N VAL A 198 10.63 -0.61 -7.38
CA VAL A 198 9.96 0.16 -8.43
C VAL A 198 10.63 1.51 -8.50
N SER A 199 11.16 1.88 -9.67
CA SER A 199 11.73 3.21 -9.92
C SER A 199 10.77 4.02 -10.78
N VAL A 200 10.23 5.08 -10.20
CA VAL A 200 9.26 5.96 -10.84
C VAL A 200 9.97 7.26 -11.17
N ASN A 201 10.06 7.58 -12.47
CA ASN A 201 10.63 8.83 -12.93
C ASN A 201 9.59 9.63 -13.71
N PHE A 202 9.51 10.91 -13.43
CA PHE A 202 8.64 11.83 -14.15
C PHE A 202 9.38 12.51 -15.28
N PRO A 203 8.78 12.60 -16.48
CA PRO A 203 9.40 13.24 -17.62
C PRO A 203 9.51 14.75 -17.40
N VAL A 204 10.53 15.35 -18.00
CA VAL A 204 10.66 16.81 -18.02
C VAL A 204 9.55 17.40 -18.88
N THR A 205 8.74 18.31 -18.33
CA THR A 205 7.67 18.98 -19.07
C THR A 205 7.74 20.50 -18.95
N ASN A 206 7.33 21.19 -20.02
CA ASN A 206 7.28 22.66 -20.13
C ASN A 206 8.58 23.35 -19.67
N MET A 207 9.71 22.79 -20.08
CA MET A 207 11.02 23.37 -19.78
C MET A 207 11.26 24.64 -20.62
N SER A 208 11.71 25.71 -19.96
CA SER A 208 12.20 26.92 -20.59
C SER A 208 13.57 27.28 -20.02
N VAL A 209 14.48 27.71 -20.88
CA VAL A 209 15.81 28.19 -20.50
C VAL A 209 15.91 29.64 -20.94
N ASN A 210 16.08 30.54 -19.98
CA ASN A 210 16.26 31.95 -20.21
C ASN A 210 17.65 32.37 -19.74
N CYS A 211 18.54 32.58 -20.69
CA CYS A 211 19.89 33.09 -20.45
C CYS A 211 20.03 34.52 -20.99
N PRO A 212 20.85 35.37 -20.34
CA PRO A 212 21.28 36.63 -20.92
C PRO A 212 21.87 36.42 -22.32
N LYS A 213 21.41 37.21 -23.29
CA LYS A 213 21.91 37.11 -24.69
C LYS A 213 23.35 37.56 -24.83
N VAL A 214 23.80 38.44 -23.94
CA VAL A 214 25.14 39.04 -23.92
C VAL A 214 25.49 39.27 -22.46
N THR A 215 26.72 38.91 -22.08
CA THR A 215 27.29 39.18 -20.76
C THR A 215 28.66 39.82 -20.96
N ALA A 216 29.04 40.78 -20.12
CA ALA A 216 30.34 41.42 -20.24
C ALA A 216 31.46 40.42 -19.92
N SER A 217 32.65 40.63 -20.49
CA SER A 217 33.81 39.80 -20.19
C SER A 217 34.13 39.83 -18.70
N HIS A 218 34.36 38.65 -18.10
CA HIS A 218 34.63 38.46 -16.67
C HIS A 218 33.46 38.74 -15.72
N GLU A 219 32.22 38.87 -16.23
CA GLU A 219 31.02 38.86 -15.39
C GLU A 219 30.38 37.47 -15.34
N GLU A 220 29.79 37.15 -14.19
CA GLU A 220 29.00 35.92 -14.02
C GLU A 220 27.72 35.99 -14.86
N MET A 221 27.39 34.90 -15.55
CA MET A 221 26.12 34.76 -16.27
C MET A 221 25.19 33.82 -15.50
N GLU A 222 23.95 34.25 -15.32
CA GLU A 222 22.91 33.43 -14.68
C GLU A 222 21.86 33.03 -15.70
N CYS A 223 21.73 31.72 -15.95
CA CYS A 223 20.65 31.16 -16.75
C CYS A 223 19.52 30.70 -15.82
N LEU A 224 18.30 31.18 -16.07
CA LEU A 224 17.11 30.71 -15.39
C LEU A 224 16.52 29.53 -16.16
N VAL A 225 16.47 28.36 -15.52
CA VAL A 225 15.76 27.19 -16.04
C VAL A 225 14.46 27.03 -15.26
N THR A 226 13.33 27.00 -15.97
CA THR A 226 12.01 26.71 -15.39
C THR A 226 11.46 25.43 -15.99
N LEU A 227 10.86 24.56 -15.20
CA LEU A 227 10.18 23.35 -15.65
C LEU A 227 8.98 23.09 -14.74
N VAL A 228 7.94 22.45 -15.28
CA VAL A 228 6.71 22.15 -14.52
C VAL A 228 6.83 20.83 -13.76
N ASP A 229 7.45 19.84 -14.39
CA ASP A 229 7.60 18.50 -13.82
C ASP A 229 8.91 17.88 -14.31
N GLY A 230 9.41 16.88 -13.57
CA GLY A 230 10.61 16.14 -13.92
C GLY A 230 11.37 15.64 -12.70
N SER A 231 11.91 14.44 -12.78
CA SER A 231 12.71 13.83 -11.71
C SER A 231 14.03 13.25 -12.22
N SER A 232 14.96 12.97 -11.30
CA SER A 232 16.34 12.59 -11.61
C SER A 232 17.01 13.60 -12.56
N LEU A 233 16.82 14.90 -12.29
CA LEU A 233 17.15 15.97 -13.23
C LEU A 233 18.66 16.18 -13.38
N ILE A 234 19.12 16.18 -14.64
CA ILE A 234 20.50 16.48 -15.03
C ILE A 234 20.46 17.58 -16.09
N VAL A 235 21.15 18.69 -15.82
CA VAL A 235 21.38 19.77 -16.78
C VAL A 235 22.73 19.53 -17.44
N THR A 236 22.71 19.40 -18.76
CA THR A 236 23.93 19.36 -19.57
C THR A 236 24.15 20.74 -20.19
N SER A 237 25.31 21.35 -19.92
CA SER A 237 25.69 22.66 -20.45
C SER A 237 26.97 22.56 -21.26
N ASP A 238 26.98 23.09 -22.48
CA ASP A 238 28.17 23.29 -23.29
C ASP A 238 28.38 24.79 -23.49
N MET A 239 29.47 25.32 -22.94
CA MET A 239 29.78 26.74 -22.98
C MET A 239 30.61 27.13 -24.20
N GLY A 240 31.02 26.17 -25.04
CA GLY A 240 31.85 26.42 -26.22
C GLY A 240 33.30 26.81 -25.89
N ASP A 241 33.78 26.51 -24.68
CA ASP A 241 35.14 26.78 -24.20
C ASP A 241 36.15 25.66 -24.56
N GLY A 242 35.69 24.63 -25.28
CA GLY A 242 36.49 23.48 -25.68
C GLY A 242 36.61 22.37 -24.62
N GLN A 243 35.96 22.52 -23.46
CA GLN A 243 35.87 21.46 -22.43
C GLN A 243 34.74 20.45 -22.72
N GLY A 244 33.90 20.74 -23.71
CA GLY A 244 32.73 19.94 -24.07
C GLY A 244 31.61 20.01 -23.01
N PRO A 245 30.52 19.25 -23.21
CA PRO A 245 29.35 19.33 -22.36
C PRO A 245 29.65 18.87 -20.93
N GLN A 246 29.24 19.67 -19.94
CA GLN A 246 29.34 19.37 -18.52
C GLN A 246 27.96 19.04 -17.96
N ASN A 247 27.89 18.04 -17.09
CA ASN A 247 26.66 17.59 -16.46
C ASN A 247 26.56 18.08 -15.02
N TYR A 248 25.40 18.63 -14.67
CA TYR A 248 25.08 19.11 -13.34
C TYR A 248 23.78 18.47 -12.87
N THR A 249 23.82 17.73 -11.76
CA THR A 249 22.59 17.27 -11.10
C THR A 249 21.90 18.47 -10.46
N ILE A 250 20.61 18.63 -10.71
CA ILE A 250 19.79 19.67 -10.08
C ILE A 250 18.67 19.04 -9.24
N ALA A 251 18.04 19.84 -8.38
CA ALA A 251 16.89 19.38 -7.62
C ALA A 251 15.71 19.07 -8.54
N ASP A 252 15.00 17.98 -8.24
CA ASP A 252 13.79 17.55 -8.94
C ASP A 252 12.63 18.54 -8.75
N ALA A 253 11.65 18.48 -9.68
CA ALA A 253 10.42 19.22 -9.53
C ALA A 253 9.68 18.80 -8.26
N THR A 254 9.40 19.76 -7.37
CA THR A 254 8.67 19.48 -6.12
C THR A 254 7.18 19.39 -6.41
N ARG A 255 6.54 18.31 -5.94
CA ARG A 255 5.08 18.13 -6.01
C ARG A 255 4.45 18.31 -4.63
N PHE A 256 3.33 19.02 -4.60
CA PHE A 256 2.50 19.19 -3.42
C PHE A 256 1.16 18.51 -3.63
N VAL A 257 0.70 17.77 -2.63
CA VAL A 257 -0.60 17.11 -2.62
C VAL A 257 -1.50 17.80 -1.61
N ALA A 258 -2.76 18.02 -1.97
CA ALA A 258 -3.78 18.59 -1.09
C ALA A 258 -5.04 17.73 -1.16
N GLY A 259 -5.62 17.45 0.00
CA GLY A 259 -6.80 16.59 0.13
C GLY A 259 -6.54 15.39 1.04
N PRO A 260 -7.59 14.62 1.36
CA PRO A 260 -7.45 13.37 2.09
C PRO A 260 -6.74 12.32 1.21
N GLU A 261 -6.03 11.41 1.87
CA GLU A 261 -5.50 10.21 1.20
C GLU A 261 -6.65 9.38 0.62
N ILE A 262 -6.43 8.82 -0.56
CA ILE A 262 -7.41 7.91 -1.15
C ILE A 262 -7.42 6.61 -0.36
N PRO A 263 -8.61 6.17 0.12
CA PRO A 263 -8.69 4.91 0.85
C PRO A 263 -8.18 3.74 -0.01
N SER A 264 -7.19 3.01 0.48
CA SER A 264 -6.78 1.72 -0.08
C SER A 264 -7.81 0.60 0.19
N THR A 265 -8.89 0.94 0.92
CA THR A 265 -9.93 0.03 1.35
C THR A 265 -11.31 0.60 1.01
N SER A 266 -12.18 -0.23 0.44
CA SER A 266 -13.60 0.06 0.15
C SER A 266 -14.47 0.32 1.39
N THR A 267 -13.87 0.49 2.56
CA THR A 267 -14.55 0.60 3.86
C THR A 267 -14.60 2.04 4.35
N SER A 268 -15.44 2.85 3.73
CA SER A 268 -16.53 3.54 4.44
C SER A 268 -17.41 4.29 3.45
N GLN A 269 -18.69 3.94 3.53
CA GLN A 269 -19.78 4.54 2.78
C GLN A 269 -19.99 5.99 3.24
N GLY A 270 -19.36 6.93 2.53
CA GLY A 270 -19.98 8.25 2.39
C GLY A 270 -21.27 8.08 1.59
N THR A 271 -22.38 8.69 2.01
CA THR A 271 -23.62 8.72 1.24
C THR A 271 -23.31 9.21 -0.16
N THR A 272 -23.39 8.30 -1.14
CA THR A 272 -23.20 8.55 -2.56
C THR A 272 -24.37 9.37 -3.08
N THR A 273 -24.24 10.68 -2.97
CA THR A 273 -25.20 11.61 -3.56
C THR A 273 -24.50 12.45 -4.62
N ASP A 274 -25.10 12.51 -5.80
CA ASP A 274 -24.74 13.52 -6.80
C ASP A 274 -24.84 14.90 -6.13
N GLY A 275 -23.79 15.72 -6.21
CA GLY A 275 -23.76 16.98 -5.48
C GLY A 275 -22.45 17.74 -5.58
N PHE A 276 -22.44 18.92 -4.96
CA PHE A 276 -21.25 19.76 -4.85
C PHE A 276 -20.49 19.43 -3.57
N TYR A 277 -19.23 19.05 -3.73
CA TYR A 277 -18.33 18.76 -2.62
C TYR A 277 -17.36 19.92 -2.46
N ILE A 278 -17.31 20.52 -1.27
CA ILE A 278 -16.39 21.60 -0.94
C ILE A 278 -15.35 21.03 0.02
N MET A 279 -14.07 21.13 -0.34
CA MET A 279 -12.94 20.67 0.46
C MET A 279 -12.15 21.87 0.97
N PRO A 280 -12.61 22.57 2.02
CA PRO A 280 -11.97 23.80 2.49
C PRO A 280 -10.60 23.56 3.15
N SER A 281 -10.28 22.31 3.49
CA SER A 281 -8.98 21.90 4.04
C SER A 281 -7.98 21.47 2.97
N ALA A 282 -8.42 21.26 1.72
CA ALA A 282 -7.53 20.93 0.61
C ALA A 282 -7.02 22.24 -0.01
N GLU A 283 -5.93 22.77 0.57
CA GLU A 283 -5.31 24.03 0.12
C GLU A 283 -3.85 23.82 -0.27
N PHE A 284 -3.43 24.49 -1.34
CA PHE A 284 -2.02 24.61 -1.69
C PHE A 284 -1.48 25.90 -1.10
N GLN A 285 -0.36 25.81 -0.39
CA GLN A 285 0.28 26.98 0.22
C GLN A 285 1.14 27.78 -0.77
N TRP A 286 1.41 27.21 -1.95
CA TRP A 286 2.37 27.73 -2.91
C TRP A 286 1.75 27.86 -4.31
N GLU A 287 2.25 28.81 -5.10
CA GLU A 287 1.95 28.86 -6.53
C GLU A 287 2.46 27.59 -7.22
N GLY A 288 1.65 27.04 -8.12
CA GLY A 288 2.02 25.86 -8.88
C GLY A 288 1.07 25.62 -10.03
N VAL A 289 1.37 24.60 -10.80
CA VAL A 289 0.53 24.11 -11.89
C VAL A 289 -0.12 22.81 -11.45
N THR A 290 -1.44 22.70 -11.59
CA THR A 290 -2.14 21.44 -11.33
C THR A 290 -1.82 20.46 -12.46
N VAL A 291 -1.04 19.43 -12.15
CA VAL A 291 -0.61 18.41 -13.13
C VAL A 291 -1.47 17.15 -13.08
N ALA A 292 -2.12 16.88 -11.95
CA ALA A 292 -2.99 15.72 -11.75
C ALA A 292 -3.97 15.97 -10.60
N TRP A 293 -5.02 15.16 -10.56
CA TRP A 293 -5.90 15.00 -9.41
C TRP A 293 -6.35 13.54 -9.35
N GLU A 294 -6.61 13.05 -8.15
CA GLU A 294 -6.99 11.64 -7.93
C GLU A 294 -8.36 11.62 -7.23
N ILE A 295 -9.20 10.66 -7.60
CA ILE A 295 -10.49 10.45 -6.95
C ILE A 295 -10.81 8.96 -6.88
N PHE A 296 -11.43 8.56 -5.77
CA PHE A 296 -12.09 7.27 -5.63
C PHE A 296 -13.59 7.44 -5.80
N ALA A 297 -14.16 6.80 -6.81
CA ALA A 297 -15.59 6.85 -7.11
C ALA A 297 -16.16 5.43 -7.24
N THR A 298 -17.34 5.20 -6.66
CA THR A 298 -18.02 3.88 -6.69
C THR A 298 -18.90 3.69 -7.93
N LYS A 299 -19.14 4.76 -8.71
CA LYS A 299 -19.97 4.75 -9.91
C LYS A 299 -19.36 5.69 -10.94
N ALA A 300 -19.35 5.28 -12.21
CA ALA A 300 -18.94 6.13 -13.31
C ALA A 300 -19.86 7.35 -13.44
N GLY A 301 -19.27 8.51 -13.70
CA GLY A 301 -19.97 9.79 -13.81
C GLY A 301 -19.03 10.94 -14.14
N THR A 302 -19.58 12.11 -14.41
CA THR A 302 -18.79 13.31 -14.71
C THR A 302 -18.50 14.10 -13.44
N ILE A 303 -17.26 14.52 -13.29
CA ILE A 303 -16.81 15.36 -12.17
C ILE A 303 -16.26 16.66 -12.74
N ASN A 304 -16.72 17.79 -12.20
CA ASN A 304 -16.18 19.10 -12.52
C ASN A 304 -15.31 19.58 -11.35
N LEU A 305 -14.01 19.71 -11.59
CA LEU A 305 -13.07 20.25 -10.62
C LEU A 305 -12.99 21.78 -10.75
N LEU A 306 -13.23 22.49 -9.65
CA LEU A 306 -13.07 23.94 -9.55
C LEU A 306 -12.02 24.26 -8.49
N ILE A 307 -10.90 24.82 -8.91
CA ILE A 307 -9.84 25.31 -8.01
C ILE A 307 -10.05 26.81 -7.82
N LEU A 308 -10.33 27.23 -6.59
CA LEU A 308 -10.57 28.63 -6.26
C LEU A 308 -9.27 29.30 -5.83
N LYS A 309 -8.96 30.43 -6.46
CA LYS A 309 -7.84 31.29 -6.05
C LYS A 309 -8.37 32.44 -5.19
N PRO A 310 -7.83 32.68 -3.99
CA PRO A 310 -8.20 33.86 -3.21
C PRO A 310 -7.79 35.13 -3.96
N VAL A 311 -8.65 36.14 -3.94
CA VAL A 311 -8.40 37.46 -4.54
C VAL A 311 -8.46 38.51 -3.44
N CYS A 312 -7.37 39.25 -3.27
CA CYS A 312 -7.28 40.38 -2.34
C CYS A 312 -6.95 41.66 -3.10
N SER A 313 -7.37 42.81 -2.57
CA SER A 313 -6.94 44.13 -3.09
C SER A 313 -5.45 44.39 -2.82
N ASN A 314 -4.90 43.79 -1.76
CA ASN A 314 -3.48 43.82 -1.40
C ASN A 314 -2.90 42.38 -1.48
N GLU A 315 -2.31 41.88 -0.39
CA GLU A 315 -1.73 40.54 -0.30
C GLU A 315 -2.67 39.58 0.46
N TYR A 316 -2.66 38.29 0.10
CA TYR A 316 -3.36 37.22 0.81
C TYR A 316 -2.36 36.41 1.65
N CYS A 317 -2.64 36.26 2.94
CA CYS A 317 -1.78 35.49 3.85
C CYS A 317 -2.34 34.08 4.04
N TYR A 318 -1.61 33.08 3.58
CA TYR A 318 -2.07 31.68 3.54
C TYR A 318 -2.19 31.05 4.93
N THR A 319 -1.26 31.33 5.85
CA THR A 319 -1.28 30.80 7.22
C THR A 319 -2.42 31.36 8.07
N SER A 320 -2.78 32.63 7.88
CA SER A 320 -3.87 33.28 8.63
C SER A 320 -5.20 33.32 7.88
N ARG A 321 -5.23 32.95 6.59
CA ARG A 321 -6.40 32.96 5.70
C ARG A 321 -7.08 34.33 5.61
N THR A 322 -6.28 35.40 5.55
CA THR A 322 -6.76 36.79 5.57
C THR A 322 -6.08 37.65 4.51
N CYS A 323 -6.81 38.60 3.93
CA CYS A 323 -6.22 39.68 3.15
C CYS A 323 -5.58 40.71 4.10
N GLY A 324 -4.34 41.13 3.83
CA GLY A 324 -3.64 42.10 4.69
C GLY A 324 -2.14 42.17 4.42
N THR A 325 -1.37 42.56 5.44
CA THR A 325 0.09 42.57 5.40
C THR A 325 0.61 41.26 6.00
N CYS A 326 1.31 40.44 5.21
CA CYS A 326 1.83 39.15 5.66
C CYS A 326 3.20 39.28 6.32
N HIS A 327 3.53 38.39 7.27
CA HIS A 327 4.90 38.30 7.77
C HIS A 327 5.83 37.66 6.71
N PRO A 328 7.13 38.01 6.65
CA PRO A 328 8.03 37.58 5.56
C PRO A 328 8.20 36.06 5.38
N GLY A 329 7.97 35.26 6.43
CA GLY A 329 7.95 33.79 6.35
C GLY A 329 6.58 33.20 5.99
N MET A 330 5.59 34.05 5.71
CA MET A 330 4.18 33.73 5.50
C MET A 330 3.60 34.46 4.27
N ALA A 331 4.45 35.13 3.50
CA ALA A 331 4.12 35.92 2.33
C ALA A 331 4.09 35.03 1.07
N TYR A 332 3.20 35.35 0.14
CA TYR A 332 3.00 34.62 -1.12
C TYR A 332 4.20 34.72 -2.07
N LYS A 333 5.06 35.72 -1.84
CA LYS A 333 6.26 36.01 -2.61
C LYS A 333 7.38 36.35 -1.64
N CYS A 334 8.59 35.89 -1.95
CA CYS A 334 9.76 36.22 -1.15
C CYS A 334 10.26 37.66 -1.33
N GLY A 335 9.52 38.55 -2.01
CA GLY A 335 9.99 39.89 -2.34
C GLY A 335 11.27 39.80 -3.18
N GLN A 336 12.40 40.28 -2.65
CA GLN A 336 13.73 40.10 -3.25
C GLN A 336 14.50 38.87 -2.73
N GLN A 337 13.96 38.13 -1.77
CA GLN A 337 14.58 36.93 -1.21
C GLN A 337 14.26 35.70 -2.08
N LEU A 338 15.04 34.64 -1.92
CA LEU A 338 14.84 33.38 -2.62
C LEU A 338 14.02 32.41 -1.77
N PHE A 339 13.23 31.57 -2.45
CA PHE A 339 12.48 30.49 -1.81
C PHE A 339 13.35 29.24 -1.70
N ASN A 340 13.53 28.72 -0.49
CA ASN A 340 14.23 27.47 -0.24
C ASN A 340 13.23 26.31 -0.16
N THR A 341 13.28 25.39 -1.12
CA THR A 341 12.37 24.23 -1.20
C THR A 341 12.62 23.18 -0.12
N ALA A 342 13.84 23.09 0.42
CA ALA A 342 14.17 22.17 1.49
C ALA A 342 13.63 22.64 2.86
N THR A 343 13.56 23.96 3.07
CA THR A 343 13.10 24.53 4.35
C THR A 343 11.70 25.15 4.28
N GLY A 344 11.15 25.35 3.08
CA GLY A 344 9.85 25.99 2.87
C GLY A 344 9.81 27.47 3.25
N MET A 345 10.96 28.16 3.28
CA MET A 345 11.08 29.52 3.77
C MET A 345 11.78 30.46 2.78
N CYS A 346 11.37 31.73 2.81
CA CYS A 346 12.08 32.83 2.15
C CYS A 346 13.31 33.24 2.97
N GLY A 347 14.49 33.30 2.35
CA GLY A 347 15.70 33.72 3.05
C GLY A 347 16.90 34.01 2.15
N ASN A 348 17.91 34.67 2.74
CA ASN A 348 19.23 34.86 2.13
C ASN A 348 20.06 33.58 2.32
N SER A 349 19.92 32.60 1.44
CA SER A 349 20.70 31.36 1.50
C SER A 349 21.36 31.07 0.16
N THR A 350 22.62 30.60 0.23
CA THR A 350 23.53 30.28 -0.88
C THR A 350 23.18 28.96 -1.60
N VAL A 351 21.91 28.66 -1.78
CA VAL A 351 21.38 27.37 -2.30
C VAL A 351 20.51 27.69 -3.54
N PRO A 352 20.39 26.80 -4.55
CA PRO A 352 20.16 27.20 -5.94
C PRO A 352 18.83 27.95 -6.16
N ARG A 353 18.90 28.90 -7.10
CA ARG A 353 17.92 29.96 -7.35
C ARG A 353 16.80 29.45 -8.27
N TYR A 354 15.54 29.76 -7.91
CA TYR A 354 14.38 29.55 -8.77
C TYR A 354 13.47 30.79 -8.70
N THR A 355 12.90 31.21 -9.83
CA THR A 355 12.01 32.38 -9.92
C THR A 355 10.64 32.01 -10.50
N GLU A 356 9.66 32.89 -10.24
CA GLU A 356 8.21 32.74 -10.44
C GLU A 356 7.79 32.20 -11.82
N SER A 357 6.73 31.38 -11.83
CA SER A 357 6.05 30.99 -13.08
C SER A 357 4.54 31.32 -13.00
N SER A 358 4.06 31.98 -14.06
CA SER A 358 2.69 32.43 -14.22
C SER A 358 1.83 31.44 -15.01
N LEU A 359 0.66 31.14 -14.44
CA LEU A 359 -0.69 30.84 -14.97
C LEU A 359 -0.94 29.98 -16.24
N LEU A 360 -2.08 29.27 -16.14
CA LEU A 360 -3.09 28.91 -17.15
C LEU A 360 -2.85 27.63 -17.96
N VAL A 361 -3.60 26.57 -17.63
CA VAL A 361 -3.91 25.48 -18.57
C VAL A 361 -5.27 24.83 -18.25
N THR A 362 -6.07 24.71 -19.30
CA THR A 362 -7.25 23.86 -19.44
C THR A 362 -6.83 22.52 -20.04
N TYR A 363 -7.24 21.37 -19.50
CA TYR A 363 -7.23 20.10 -20.23
C TYR A 363 -8.39 19.18 -19.84
N SER A 364 -8.77 18.39 -20.84
CA SER A 364 -9.82 17.38 -20.89
C SER A 364 -9.34 16.04 -20.35
N ILE A 365 -10.19 15.41 -19.55
CA ILE A 365 -10.04 14.06 -19.00
C ILE A 365 -10.31 13.05 -20.13
N VAL A 366 -9.41 12.08 -20.30
CA VAL A 366 -9.73 10.80 -20.96
C VAL A 366 -10.00 9.81 -19.85
N ASP A 367 -11.29 9.48 -19.70
CA ASP A 367 -11.81 8.50 -18.76
C ASP A 367 -11.24 7.10 -19.05
N LYS A 368 -10.89 6.36 -17.99
CA LYS A 368 -10.96 4.90 -17.98
C LYS A 368 -12.41 4.52 -17.66
N ILE A 369 -13.20 4.24 -18.70
CA ILE A 369 -14.38 3.39 -18.54
C ILE A 369 -13.89 1.95 -18.70
N ASN A 370 -14.07 1.18 -17.63
CA ASN A 370 -13.98 -0.27 -17.64
C ASN A 370 -14.75 -0.87 -18.82
N SER A 371 -14.09 -1.74 -19.58
CA SER A 371 -14.74 -2.88 -20.24
C SER A 371 -14.22 -4.16 -19.60
#